data_AF-A0A7X8AXS9-F1
#
_entry.id   AF-A0A7X8AXS9-F1
#
_cell.length_a   1.000
_cell.length_b   1.000
_cell.length_c   1.000
_cell.angle_alpha   90.00
_cell.angle_beta   90.00
_cell.angle_gamma   90.00
#
_symmetry.space_group_name_H-M   'P 1'
#
loop_
_entity.id
_entity.type
_entity.pdbx_description
1 polymer ?
#
loop_
_entity_poly.entity_id
_entity_poly.type
_entity_poly.pdbx_seq_one_letter_code
_entity_poly.pdbx_strand_id
1 'polypeptide(L)'
;MSKTRSFLLGFVVGGAISATVTLLSAPSSGRDLRQKIAQQSSEWKQIIDEMIQEGLNLKDQIARTSKEGVALINELTTEMKKSIDEWKMAIEPHQESIHEYLEQLEASIRDLESKIEIQKKKQAQSDVSGNNATESEDENANN
;
A
#
# COMPACT_ATOMS: atom_id res chain seq x y z
N MET A 1 -6.71 25.12 -25.40
CA MET A 1 -7.84 26.08 -25.27
C MET A 1 -9.23 25.47 -25.41
N SER A 2 -9.43 24.36 -26.14
CA SER A 2 -10.78 23.78 -26.37
C SER A 2 -11.41 23.10 -25.15
N LYS A 3 -10.65 22.33 -24.36
CA LYS A 3 -11.17 21.57 -23.20
C LYS A 3 -11.82 22.45 -22.12
N THR A 4 -11.21 23.60 -21.80
CA THR A 4 -11.76 24.56 -20.84
C THR A 4 -13.10 25.12 -21.31
N ARG A 5 -13.25 25.41 -22.61
CA ARG A 5 -14.52 25.89 -23.18
C ARG A 5 -15.61 24.83 -23.10
N SER A 6 -15.29 23.57 -23.40
CA SER A 6 -16.23 22.45 -23.27
C SER A 6 -16.65 22.20 -21.82
N PHE A 7 -15.72 22.30 -20.86
CA PHE A 7 -16.03 22.17 -19.44
C PHE A 7 -16.95 23.29 -18.94
N LEU A 8 -16.65 24.55 -19.30
CA LEU A 8 -17.50 25.69 -18.95
C LEU A 8 -18.90 25.56 -19.54
N LEU A 9 -19.01 25.10 -20.80
CA LEU A 9 -20.30 24.85 -21.43
C LEU A 9 -21.10 23.77 -20.67
N GLY A 10 -20.44 22.67 -20.29
CA GLY A 10 -21.05 21.62 -19.46
C GLY A 10 -21.50 22.13 -18.09
N PHE A 11 -20.68 22.95 -17.43
CA PHE A 11 -21.01 23.56 -16.14
C PHE A 11 -22.21 24.51 -16.24
N VAL A 12 -22.27 25.36 -17.28
CA VAL A 12 -23.40 26.28 -17.49
C VAL A 12 -24.69 25.52 -17.78
N VAL A 13 -24.63 24.53 -18.68
CA VAL A 13 -25.82 23.74 -19.04
C VAL A 13 -26.31 22.92 -17.84
N GLY A 14 -25.41 22.23 -17.14
CA GLY A 14 -25.76 21.48 -15.92
C GLY A 14 -26.29 22.39 -14.81
N GLY A 15 -25.62 23.52 -14.57
CA GLY A 15 -26.01 24.50 -13.56
C GLY A 15 -27.38 25.13 -13.83
N ALA A 16 -27.70 25.44 -15.09
CA ALA A 16 -29.00 26.00 -15.45
C ALA A 16 -30.16 25.02 -15.20
N ILE A 17 -29.98 23.75 -15.54
CA ILE A 17 -30.98 22.70 -15.30
C ILE A 17 -31.18 22.52 -13.79
N SER A 18 -30.11 22.36 -13.02
CA SER A 18 -30.18 22.21 -11.57
C SER A 18 -30.77 23.43 -10.88
N ALA A 19 -30.40 24.64 -11.28
CA ALA A 19 -30.95 25.87 -10.72
C ALA A 19 -32.45 25.96 -10.96
N THR A 20 -32.93 25.62 -12.15
CA THR A 20 -34.36 25.67 -12.49
C THR A 20 -35.17 24.66 -11.67
N VAL A 21 -34.67 23.43 -11.56
CA VAL A 21 -35.32 22.37 -10.76
C VAL A 21 -35.37 22.77 -9.28
N THR A 22 -34.27 23.28 -8.73
CA THR A 22 -34.22 23.75 -7.35
C THR A 22 -35.16 24.92 -7.11
N LEU A 23 -35.22 25.89 -8.04
CA LEU A 23 -36.11 27.05 -7.92
C LEU A 23 -37.59 26.64 -7.96
N LEU A 24 -37.93 25.66 -8.80
CA LEU A 24 -39.30 25.14 -8.93
C LEU A 24 -39.70 24.27 -7.74
N SER A 25 -38.76 23.52 -7.16
CA SER A 25 -39.00 22.64 -6.02
C SER A 25 -38.88 23.35 -4.66
N ALA A 26 -38.38 24.60 -4.62
CA ALA A 26 -38.26 25.36 -3.38
C ALA A 26 -39.66 25.76 -2.86
N PRO A 27 -39.96 25.56 -1.56
CA PRO A 27 -41.29 25.81 -0.98
C PRO A 27 -41.62 27.31 -0.77
N SER A 28 -40.83 28.23 -1.35
CA SER A 28 -40.88 29.68 -1.10
C SER A 28 -41.64 30.42 -2.20
N SER A 29 -42.46 31.42 -1.84
CA SER A 29 -43.05 32.32 -2.84
C SER A 29 -41.97 33.17 -3.53
N GLY A 30 -42.20 33.56 -4.79
CA GLY A 30 -41.25 34.37 -5.55
C GLY A 30 -40.99 35.77 -4.96
N ARG A 31 -41.95 36.32 -4.19
CA ARG A 31 -41.76 37.58 -3.45
C ARG A 31 -40.78 37.39 -2.29
N ASP A 32 -40.98 36.34 -1.49
CA ASP A 32 -40.12 36.04 -0.34
C ASP A 32 -38.70 35.72 -0.79
N LEU A 33 -38.55 35.01 -1.90
CA LEU A 33 -37.24 34.69 -2.46
C LEU A 33 -36.48 35.94 -2.89
N ARG A 34 -37.12 36.87 -3.62
CA ARG A 34 -36.47 38.13 -4.02
C ARG A 34 -36.11 38.99 -2.81
N GLN A 35 -36.97 39.03 -1.79
CA GLN A 35 -36.69 39.76 -0.55
C GLN A 35 -35.52 39.14 0.22
N LYS A 36 -35.48 37.81 0.34
CA LYS A 36 -34.35 37.09 0.95
C LYS A 36 -33.05 37.31 0.19
N ILE A 37 -33.07 37.26 -1.15
CA ILE A 37 -31.91 37.56 -1.99
C ILE A 37 -31.45 39.00 -1.75
N ALA A 38 -32.36 39.98 -1.76
CA ALA A 38 -31.99 41.38 -1.52
C ALA A 38 -31.34 41.56 -0.15
N GLN A 39 -31.88 40.93 0.89
CA GLN A 39 -31.39 41.05 2.27
C GLN A 39 -30.07 40.30 2.49
N GLN A 40 -29.89 39.13 1.88
CA GLN A 40 -28.73 38.27 2.14
C GLN A 40 -27.62 38.44 1.09
N SER A 41 -27.88 39.06 -0.06
CA SER A 41 -26.88 39.18 -1.15
C SER A 41 -25.54 39.80 -0.71
N SER A 42 -25.56 40.72 0.25
CA SER A 42 -24.34 41.34 0.79
C SER A 42 -23.51 40.35 1.60
N GLU A 43 -24.15 39.53 2.43
CA GLU A 43 -23.48 38.51 3.24
C GLU A 43 -22.88 37.42 2.33
N TRP A 44 -23.63 36.98 1.32
CA TRP A 44 -23.15 35.99 0.36
C TRP A 44 -21.96 36.49 -0.45
N LYS A 45 -21.95 37.79 -0.82
CA LYS A 45 -20.78 38.39 -1.47
C LYS A 45 -19.55 38.33 -0.59
N GLN A 46 -19.69 38.73 0.68
CA GLN A 46 -18.57 38.70 1.62
C GLN A 46 -18.02 37.28 1.82
N ILE A 47 -18.90 36.30 2.01
CA ILE A 47 -18.51 34.89 2.18
C ILE A 47 -17.80 34.36 0.92
N ILE A 48 -18.31 34.68 -0.27
CA ILE A 48 -17.70 34.26 -1.53
C ILE A 48 -16.34 34.92 -1.74
N ASP A 49 -16.22 36.22 -1.46
CA ASP A 49 -14.96 36.94 -1.60
C ASP A 49 -13.91 36.37 -0.64
N GLU A 50 -14.27 36.09 0.61
CA GLU A 50 -13.40 35.44 1.59
C GLU A 50 -12.96 34.04 1.11
N MET A 51 -13.90 33.21 0.64
CA MET A 51 -13.59 31.88 0.12
C MET A 51 -12.69 31.93 -1.12
N ILE A 52 -12.88 32.90 -2.01
CA ILE A 52 -12.00 33.09 -3.18
C ILE A 52 -10.60 33.47 -2.73
N GLN A 53 -10.47 34.43 -1.79
CA GLN A 53 -9.16 34.86 -1.29
C GLN A 53 -8.43 33.73 -0.56
N GLU A 54 -9.11 32.99 0.30
CA GLU A 54 -8.56 31.81 0.97
C GLU A 54 -8.17 30.72 -0.04
N GLY A 55 -9.01 30.47 -1.04
CA GLY A 55 -8.75 29.50 -2.11
C GLY A 55 -7.53 29.88 -2.96
N LEU A 56 -7.33 31.16 -3.25
CA LEU A 56 -6.14 31.66 -3.95
C LEU A 56 -4.88 31.48 -3.11
N ASN A 57 -4.94 31.80 -1.82
CA ASN A 57 -3.82 31.60 -0.90
C ASN A 57 -3.46 30.11 -0.75
N LEU A 58 -4.47 29.24 -0.63
CA LEU A 58 -4.27 27.79 -0.55
C LEU A 58 -3.68 27.22 -1.83
N LYS A 59 -4.13 27.70 -2.99
CA LYS A 59 -3.56 27.31 -4.29
C LYS A 59 -2.07 27.63 -4.37
N ASP A 60 -1.64 28.80 -3.93
CA ASP A 60 -0.24 29.21 -3.98
C ASP A 60 0.64 28.38 -3.04
N GLN A 61 0.12 28.02 -1.86
CA GLN A 61 0.81 27.13 -0.91
C GLN A 61 0.91 25.70 -1.46
N ILE A 62 -0.19 25.14 -1.97
CA ILE A 62 -0.21 23.80 -2.57
C ILE A 62 0.69 23.74 -3.80
N ALA A 63 0.70 24.77 -4.65
CA ALA A 63 1.56 24.81 -5.83
C ALA A 63 3.05 24.76 -5.47
N ARG A 64 3.46 25.40 -4.36
CA ARG A 64 4.85 25.34 -3.87
C ARG A 64 5.18 23.96 -3.30
N THR A 65 4.37 23.45 -2.37
CA THR A 65 4.59 22.13 -1.74
C THR A 65 4.51 20.98 -2.74
N SER A 66 3.58 21.04 -3.71
CA SER A 66 3.45 20.01 -4.74
C SER A 66 4.63 20.01 -5.70
N LYS A 67 5.18 21.18 -6.04
CA LYS A 67 6.36 21.27 -6.91
C LYS A 67 7.61 20.68 -6.24
N GLU A 68 7.78 20.91 -4.95
CA GLU A 68 8.87 20.32 -4.15
C GLU A 68 8.68 18.80 -3.98
N GLY A 69 7.46 18.34 -3.67
CA GLY A 69 7.15 16.92 -3.55
C GLY A 69 7.35 16.15 -4.87
N VAL A 70 6.94 16.73 -6.00
CA VAL A 70 7.16 16.13 -7.34
C VAL A 70 8.65 16.10 -7.69
N ALA A 71 9.44 17.11 -7.31
CA ALA A 71 10.88 17.09 -7.53
C ALA A 71 11.56 15.96 -6.73
N LEU A 72 11.23 15.84 -5.44
CA LEU A 72 11.77 14.79 -4.57
C LEU A 72 11.40 13.38 -5.05
N ILE A 73 10.14 13.16 -5.45
CA ILE A 73 9.72 11.85 -5.96
C ILE A 73 10.46 11.48 -7.26
N ASN A 74 10.68 12.45 -8.15
CA ASN A 74 11.42 12.21 -9.39
C ASN A 74 12.91 11.92 -9.14
N GLU A 75 13.54 12.61 -8.19
CA GLU A 75 14.92 12.38 -7.78
C GLU A 75 15.08 10.98 -7.18
N LEU A 76 14.23 10.62 -6.20
CA LEU A 76 14.19 9.28 -5.62
C LEU A 76 13.95 8.19 -6.66
N THR A 77 13.02 8.40 -7.60
CA THR A 77 12.74 7.43 -8.67
C THR A 77 13.94 7.25 -9.60
N THR A 78 14.68 8.33 -9.88
CA THR A 78 15.88 8.29 -10.73
C THR A 78 17.01 7.54 -10.04
N GLU A 79 17.23 7.80 -8.76
CA GLU A 79 18.22 7.08 -7.94
C GLU A 79 17.86 5.60 -7.77
N MET A 80 16.58 5.29 -7.53
CA MET A 80 16.10 3.90 -7.48
C MET A 80 16.37 3.17 -8.79
N LYS A 81 16.05 3.80 -9.92
CA LYS A 81 16.29 3.21 -11.24
C LYS A 81 17.78 2.92 -11.46
N LYS A 82 18.65 3.86 -11.07
CA LYS A 82 20.10 3.68 -11.13
C LYS A 82 20.56 2.51 -10.25
N SER A 83 20.06 2.41 -9.02
CA SER A 83 20.40 1.32 -8.10
C SER A 83 19.92 -0.04 -8.61
N ILE A 84 18.76 -0.10 -9.27
CA ILE A 84 18.25 -1.32 -9.93
C ILE A 84 19.13 -1.70 -11.12
N ASP A 85 19.55 -0.74 -11.94
CA ASP A 85 20.45 -0.99 -13.08
C ASP A 85 21.84 -1.46 -12.61
N GLU A 86 22.38 -0.86 -11.53
CA GLU A 86 23.63 -1.28 -10.90
C GLU A 86 23.54 -2.69 -10.31
N TRP A 87 22.46 -3.01 -9.61
CA TRP A 87 22.20 -4.36 -9.09
C TRP A 87 22.08 -5.37 -10.24
N LYS A 88 21.35 -5.01 -11.30
CA LYS A 88 21.22 -5.86 -12.49
C LYS A 88 22.59 -6.13 -13.12
N MET A 89 23.40 -5.10 -13.36
CA MET A 89 24.76 -5.26 -13.88
C MET A 89 25.66 -6.13 -12.99
N ALA A 90 25.50 -6.05 -11.67
CA ALA A 90 26.28 -6.84 -10.72
C ALA A 90 25.83 -8.32 -10.66
N ILE A 91 24.54 -8.60 -10.80
CA ILE A 91 23.96 -9.94 -10.60
C ILE A 91 23.86 -10.73 -11.92
N GLU A 92 23.57 -10.06 -13.04
CA GLU A 92 23.43 -10.66 -14.37
C GLU A 92 24.63 -11.56 -14.78
N PRO A 93 25.90 -11.21 -14.54
CA PRO A 93 27.03 -12.10 -14.86
C PRO A 93 27.19 -13.29 -13.89
N HIS A 94 26.54 -13.29 -12.72
CA HIS A 94 26.64 -14.34 -11.69
C HIS A 94 25.37 -15.20 -11.57
N GLN A 95 24.38 -15.02 -12.46
CA GLN A 95 23.12 -15.73 -12.43
C GLN A 95 23.29 -17.26 -12.53
N GLU A 96 24.23 -17.73 -13.36
CA GLU A 96 24.57 -19.15 -13.52
C GLU A 96 25.22 -19.73 -12.24
N SER A 97 26.14 -18.98 -11.63
CA SER A 97 26.76 -19.35 -10.35
C SER A 97 25.76 -19.38 -9.19
N ILE A 98 24.78 -18.47 -9.17
CA ILE A 98 23.69 -18.50 -8.16
C ILE A 98 22.83 -19.76 -8.32
N HIS A 99 22.54 -20.18 -9.55
CA HIS A 99 21.79 -21.42 -9.79
C HIS A 99 22.56 -22.64 -9.26
N GLU A 100 23.87 -22.71 -9.54
CA GLU A 100 24.74 -23.77 -9.03
C GLU A 100 24.81 -23.78 -7.49
N TYR A 101 24.93 -22.61 -6.85
CA TYR A 101 24.90 -22.52 -5.39
C TYR A 101 23.56 -22.97 -4.80
N LEU A 102 22.43 -22.69 -5.47
CA LEU A 102 21.11 -23.13 -5.02
C LEU A 102 20.93 -24.65 -5.13
N GLU A 103 21.44 -25.27 -6.20
CA GLU A 103 21.44 -26.73 -6.34
C GLU A 103 22.29 -27.39 -5.25
N GLN A 104 23.49 -26.86 -4.98
CA GLN A 104 24.36 -27.36 -3.92
C GLN A 104 23.73 -27.18 -2.52
N LEU A 105 23.00 -26.09 -2.30
CA LEU A 105 22.27 -25.83 -1.07
C LEU A 105 21.13 -26.85 -0.88
N GLU A 106 20.34 -27.13 -1.93
CA GLU A 106 19.27 -28.13 -1.87
C GLU A 106 19.85 -29.53 -1.58
N ALA A 107 20.93 -29.90 -2.26
CA ALA A 107 21.62 -31.17 -2.02
C ALA A 107 22.11 -31.30 -0.58
N SER A 108 22.67 -30.23 -0.01
CA SER A 108 23.15 -30.20 1.37
C SER A 108 22.00 -30.30 2.38
N ILE A 109 20.86 -29.63 2.13
CA ILE A 109 19.67 -29.73 2.99
C ILE A 109 19.11 -31.15 2.97
N ARG A 110 19.00 -31.78 1.80
CA ARG A 110 18.54 -33.17 1.68
C ARG A 110 19.46 -34.16 2.39
N ASP A 111 20.78 -33.98 2.27
CA ASP A 111 21.77 -34.80 2.97
C ASP A 111 21.64 -34.64 4.49
N LEU A 112 21.46 -33.40 4.99
CA LEU A 112 21.22 -33.12 6.40
C LEU A 112 19.92 -33.77 6.91
N GLU A 113 18.81 -33.65 6.19
CA GLU A 113 17.55 -34.32 6.53
C GLU A 113 17.72 -35.84 6.62
N SER A 114 18.42 -36.44 5.65
CA SER A 114 18.68 -37.88 5.65
C SER A 114 19.50 -38.32 6.86
N LYS A 115 20.54 -37.55 7.22
CA LYS A 115 21.38 -37.83 8.40
C LYS A 115 20.59 -37.68 9.69
N ILE A 116 19.70 -36.69 9.78
CA ILE A 116 18.83 -36.49 10.94
C ILE A 116 17.86 -37.66 11.10
N GLU A 117 17.23 -38.13 10.02
CA GLU A 117 16.31 -39.27 10.07
C GLU A 117 17.04 -40.59 10.40
N ILE A 118 18.25 -40.79 9.87
CA ILE A 118 19.11 -41.93 10.25
C ILE A 118 19.49 -41.87 11.74
N GLN A 119 19.84 -40.68 12.25
CA GLN A 119 20.18 -40.50 13.67
C GLN A 119 18.98 -40.74 14.59
N LYS A 120 17.79 -40.22 14.24
CA LYS A 120 16.55 -40.49 14.97
C LYS A 120 16.23 -41.98 15.02
N LYS A 121 16.35 -42.69 13.89
CA LYS A 121 16.13 -44.15 13.83
C LYS A 121 17.14 -44.92 14.67
N LYS A 122 18.39 -44.46 14.71
CA LYS A 122 19.47 -45.05 15.53
C LYS A 122 19.25 -44.82 17.04
N GLN A 123 18.74 -43.65 17.43
CA GLN A 123 18.34 -43.34 18.81
C GLN A 123 17.12 -44.17 19.25
N ALA A 124 16.11 -44.30 18.39
CA ALA A 124 14.95 -45.15 18.66
C ALA A 124 15.30 -46.66 18.79
N GLN A 125 16.42 -47.10 18.20
CA GLN A 125 16.92 -48.47 18.36
C GLN A 125 17.84 -48.66 19.58
N SER A 126 18.53 -47.62 20.06
CA SER A 126 19.31 -47.71 21.30
C SER A 126 18.42 -47.77 22.56
N ASP A 127 17.24 -47.15 22.53
CA ASP A 127 16.32 -47.13 23.68
C ASP A 127 15.59 -48.48 23.87
N VAL A 128 15.49 -49.32 22.83
CA VAL A 128 14.86 -50.66 22.92
C VAL A 128 15.83 -51.72 23.46
N SER A 129 17.14 -51.54 23.30
CA SER A 129 18.14 -52.53 23.77
C SER A 129 18.60 -52.31 25.22
N GLY A 130 18.27 -51.19 25.85
CA GLY A 130 18.70 -50.84 27.22
C GLY A 130 17.85 -51.44 28.36
N ASN A 131 16.65 -51.96 28.07
CA ASN A 131 15.70 -52.38 29.11
C ASN A 131 15.64 -53.89 29.40
N ASN A 132 16.47 -54.71 28.74
CA ASN A 132 16.48 -56.18 28.93
C ASN A 132 17.74 -56.69 29.67
N ALA A 133 18.23 -55.97 30.67
CA ALA A 133 19.37 -56.41 31.46
C ALA A 133 19.28 -56.05 32.96
N THR A 134 18.11 -56.14 33.58
CA THR A 134 17.99 -56.11 35.05
C THR A 134 16.68 -56.77 35.51
N GLU A 135 16.46 -58.06 35.25
CA GLU A 135 15.45 -58.82 36.02
C GLU A 135 15.64 -60.33 35.85
N SER A 136 16.66 -60.92 36.50
CA SER A 136 16.68 -62.35 36.83
C SER A 136 17.86 -62.72 37.75
N GLU A 137 17.95 -62.12 38.93
CA GLU A 137 18.75 -62.66 40.03
C GLU A 137 18.01 -62.38 41.34
N ASP A 138 16.91 -63.11 41.58
CA ASP A 138 16.38 -63.37 42.92
C ASP A 138 15.21 -64.38 42.83
N GLU A 139 15.51 -65.66 42.60
CA GLU A 139 14.68 -66.76 43.12
C GLU A 139 15.39 -68.12 42.95
N ASN A 140 16.38 -68.42 43.79
CA ASN A 140 16.65 -69.81 44.16
C ASN A 140 17.45 -69.92 45.47
N ALA A 141 16.78 -69.66 46.59
CA ALA A 141 17.27 -70.07 47.90
C ALA A 141 16.10 -70.26 48.88
N ASN A 142 15.37 -71.37 48.78
CA ASN A 142 15.14 -72.19 49.98
C ASN A 142 14.52 -73.56 49.68
N ASN A 143 15.04 -74.50 50.46
CA ASN A 143 14.54 -75.83 50.79
C ASN A 143 13.21 -75.76 51.57
#